data_AF-A0A8D8WUV6-F1
#
_entry.id   AF-A0A8D8WUV6-F1
#
_cell.length_a   1.000
_cell.length_b   1.000
_cell.length_c   1.000
_cell.angle_alpha   90.00
_cell.angle_beta   90.00
_cell.angle_gamma   90.00
#
_symmetry.space_group_name_H-M   'P 1'
#
loop_
_entity.id
_entity.type
_entity.pdbx_description
1 polymer ?
#
loop_
_entity_poly.entity_id
_entity_poly.type
_entity_poly.pdbx_seq_one_letter_code
_entity_poly.pdbx_strand_id
1 'polypeptide(L)'
;MRNSFPRQVHLRTQKLHTFLFFSLKRSMSNRMRAIFGPRSPVTTPIVESVTDTKEIPHIFTRWTHHVSRTLCAVNLYPDADVLGSALVDVVQSAGWTAFTIVYYDDDGLYRVKKLLETHGSRGHSVVLRRLPVDGNFRSVFRRIKKSKETFILIDVPT
;
A
#
# COMPACT_ATOMS: atom_id res chain seq x y z
N MET A 1 -12.13 -7.48 38.43
CA MET A 1 -11.71 -8.36 37.32
C MET A 1 -10.87 -7.54 36.35
N ARG A 2 -9.56 -7.82 36.24
CA ARG A 2 -8.64 -7.11 35.33
C ARG A 2 -8.44 -7.95 34.07
N ASN A 3 -8.80 -7.40 32.91
CA ASN A 3 -8.56 -8.03 31.61
C ASN A 3 -7.07 -7.95 31.25
N SER A 4 -6.39 -9.09 31.28
CA SER A 4 -5.00 -9.25 30.84
C SER A 4 -4.95 -9.46 29.31
N PHE A 5 -4.68 -8.39 28.57
CA PHE A 5 -4.22 -8.46 27.18
C PHE A 5 -2.80 -9.05 27.11
N PRO A 6 -2.43 -9.82 26.06
CA PRO A 6 -1.27 -10.71 26.10
C PRO A 6 0.06 -9.99 25.83
N ARG A 7 0.99 -10.09 26.79
CA ARG A 7 2.38 -9.57 26.74
C ARG A 7 3.24 -10.12 25.58
N GLN A 8 2.78 -11.15 24.86
CA GLN A 8 3.56 -11.80 23.81
C GLN A 8 3.67 -10.97 22.51
N VAL A 9 2.68 -10.14 22.18
CA VAL A 9 2.73 -9.32 20.95
C VAL A 9 3.77 -8.19 21.08
N HIS A 10 3.92 -7.64 22.29
CA HIS A 10 4.84 -6.54 22.59
C HIS A 10 6.33 -6.94 22.53
N LEU A 11 6.65 -8.19 22.87
CA LEU A 11 8.02 -8.72 22.86
C LEU A 11 8.55 -9.00 21.43
N ARG A 12 7.65 -9.26 20.48
CA ARG A 12 8.02 -9.58 19.09
C ARG A 12 8.42 -8.32 18.31
N THR A 13 7.75 -7.20 18.56
CA THR A 13 8.07 -5.87 18.03
C THR A 13 9.37 -5.31 18.59
N GLN A 14 9.64 -5.49 19.90
CA GLN A 14 10.91 -5.05 20.50
C GLN A 14 12.13 -5.81 19.94
N LYS A 15 12.02 -7.12 19.74
CA LYS A 15 13.11 -7.92 19.15
C LYS A 15 13.41 -7.53 17.70
N LEU A 16 12.39 -7.18 16.91
CA LEU A 16 12.58 -6.67 15.56
C LEU A 16 13.28 -5.30 15.56
N HIS A 17 12.89 -4.43 16.49
CA HIS A 17 13.46 -3.09 16.64
C HIS A 17 14.96 -3.16 16.94
N THR A 18 15.37 -4.02 17.88
CA THR A 18 16.79 -4.20 18.23
C THR A 18 17.58 -4.83 17.08
N PHE A 19 17.00 -5.78 16.34
CA PHE A 19 17.67 -6.45 15.23
C PHE A 19 17.89 -5.51 14.02
N LEU A 20 16.89 -4.72 13.65
CA LEU A 20 17.01 -3.71 12.59
C LEU A 20 18.03 -2.63 12.96
N PHE A 21 18.01 -2.17 14.21
CA PHE A 21 18.99 -1.20 14.71
C PHE A 21 20.42 -1.75 14.65
N PHE A 22 20.61 -3.04 14.97
CA PHE A 22 21.93 -3.69 14.91
C PHE A 22 22.42 -3.88 13.47
N SER A 23 21.52 -4.25 12.54
CA SER A 23 21.84 -4.37 11.11
C SER A 23 22.23 -3.01 10.51
N LEU A 24 21.45 -1.96 10.81
CA LEU A 24 21.75 -0.59 10.41
C LEU A 24 23.10 -0.12 10.98
N LYS A 25 23.34 -0.34 12.28
CA LYS A 25 24.59 0.03 12.95
C LYS A 25 25.80 -0.69 12.36
N ARG A 26 25.66 -1.98 11.99
CA ARG A 26 26.72 -2.76 11.33
C ARG A 26 27.04 -2.21 9.93
N SER A 27 26.02 -1.82 9.16
CA SER A 27 26.22 -1.19 7.86
C SER A 27 26.87 0.19 7.96
N MET A 28 26.62 0.94 9.05
CA MET A 28 27.24 2.25 9.31
C MET A 28 28.75 2.18 9.65
N SER A 29 29.25 1.03 10.11
CA SER A 29 30.69 0.84 10.35
C SER A 29 31.50 0.84 9.05
N ASN A 30 30.86 0.56 7.92
CA ASN A 30 31.41 0.77 6.58
C ASN A 30 30.85 2.11 6.07
N ARG A 31 31.67 2.95 5.43
CA ARG A 31 31.24 4.29 4.94
C ARG A 31 30.08 4.20 3.93
N MET A 32 28.86 4.13 4.43
CA MET A 32 27.62 3.97 3.67
C MET A 32 27.21 5.30 3.05
N ARG A 33 26.87 5.28 1.76
CA ARG A 33 26.48 6.48 0.99
C ARG A 33 24.98 6.59 0.73
N ALA A 34 24.24 5.50 0.91
CA ALA A 34 22.78 5.45 0.81
C ALA A 34 22.23 4.15 1.41
N ILE A 35 20.94 4.12 1.74
CA ILE A 35 20.19 2.94 2.16
C ILE A 35 19.09 2.65 1.12
N PHE A 36 18.99 1.41 0.65
CA PHE A 36 17.94 0.97 -0.27
C PHE A 36 16.90 0.11 0.44
N GLY A 37 15.61 0.40 0.23
CA GLY A 37 14.51 -0.26 0.93
C GLY A 37 14.51 0.07 2.43
N PRO A 38 13.87 -0.72 3.30
CA PRO A 38 13.14 -1.96 3.05
C PRO A 38 11.79 -1.74 2.35
N ARG A 39 11.20 -2.82 1.81
CA ARG A 39 9.85 -2.78 1.21
C ARG A 39 8.72 -2.87 2.25
N SER A 40 9.02 -3.10 3.53
CA SER A 40 7.97 -3.28 4.54
C SER A 40 7.47 -1.92 5.05
N PRO A 41 6.14 -1.64 4.96
CA PRO A 41 5.55 -0.37 5.39
C PRO A 41 5.77 -0.08 6.88
N VAL A 42 5.95 -1.13 7.69
CA VAL A 42 6.17 -0.99 9.14
C VAL A 42 7.60 -0.55 9.45
N THR A 43 8.56 -0.98 8.63
CA THR A 43 9.99 -0.73 8.89
C THR A 43 10.53 0.50 8.17
N THR A 44 9.90 0.91 7.06
CA THR A 44 10.33 2.07 6.27
C THR A 44 10.40 3.35 7.11
N PRO A 45 9.40 3.72 7.95
CA PRO A 45 9.48 4.94 8.76
C PRO A 45 10.61 4.93 9.80
N ILE A 46 10.96 3.74 10.30
CA ILE A 46 12.08 3.57 11.24
C ILE A 46 13.41 3.86 10.53
N VAL A 47 13.57 3.31 9.32
CA VAL A 47 14.76 3.56 8.50
C VAL A 47 14.83 5.04 8.11
N GLU A 48 13.73 5.63 7.66
CA GLU A 48 13.61 7.05 7.31
C GLU A 48 14.08 7.95 8.46
N SER A 49 13.64 7.70 9.69
CA SER A 49 14.04 8.49 10.86
C SER A 49 15.55 8.41 11.15
N VAL A 50 16.14 7.22 11.01
CA VAL A 50 17.58 7.03 11.20
C VAL A 50 18.37 7.72 10.10
N THR A 51 17.95 7.59 8.84
CA THR A 51 18.61 8.19 7.69
C THR A 51 18.51 9.71 7.69
N ASP A 52 17.38 10.26 8.12
CA ASP A 52 17.18 11.70 8.30
C ASP A 52 18.11 12.26 9.37
N THR A 53 18.21 11.59 10.53
CA THR A 53 19.12 11.99 11.62
C THR A 53 20.60 11.91 11.23
N LYS A 54 20.94 11.05 10.27
CA LYS A 54 22.33 10.78 9.87
C LYS A 54 22.71 11.42 8.54
N GLU A 55 21.79 12.16 7.91
CA GLU A 55 21.98 12.76 6.58
C GLU A 55 22.42 11.72 5.54
N ILE A 56 21.90 10.50 5.65
CA ILE A 56 22.17 9.40 4.72
C ILE A 56 21.00 9.32 3.74
N PRO A 57 21.23 9.36 2.42
CA PRO A 57 20.17 9.16 1.44
C PRO A 57 19.45 7.81 1.63
N HIS A 58 18.13 7.81 1.59
CA HIS A 58 17.26 6.65 1.67
C HIS A 58 16.44 6.54 0.40
N ILE A 59 16.53 5.41 -0.30
CA ILE A 59 15.89 5.20 -1.59
C ILE A 59 14.98 3.98 -1.49
N PHE A 60 13.72 4.10 -1.88
CA PHE A 60 12.79 2.97 -1.89
C PHE A 60 11.87 2.98 -3.12
N THR A 61 11.28 1.82 -3.41
CA THR A 61 10.52 1.56 -4.64
C THR A 61 9.19 0.89 -4.29
N ARG A 62 8.37 1.55 -3.46
CA ARG A 62 7.11 0.97 -2.98
C ARG A 62 5.97 1.96 -3.14
N TRP A 63 4.79 1.44 -3.50
CA TRP A 63 3.57 2.22 -3.38
C TRP A 63 3.34 2.65 -1.93
N THR A 64 3.06 3.93 -1.72
CA THR A 64 2.64 4.46 -0.44
C THR A 64 1.76 5.68 -0.65
N HIS A 65 0.71 5.80 0.15
CA HIS A 65 -0.10 7.02 0.27
C HIS A 65 0.45 7.97 1.34
N HIS A 66 1.54 7.60 2.01
CA HIS A 66 2.18 8.44 3.02
C HIS A 66 3.15 9.41 2.35
N VAL A 67 2.93 10.71 2.58
CA VAL A 67 3.87 11.75 2.17
C VAL A 67 4.99 11.80 3.20
N SER A 68 6.17 11.33 2.84
CA SER A 68 7.35 11.45 3.70
C SER A 68 7.75 12.92 3.86
N ARG A 69 8.13 13.32 5.07
CA ARG A 69 8.57 14.68 5.39
C ARG A 69 10.10 14.81 5.52
N THR A 70 10.84 13.72 5.35
CA THR A 70 12.30 13.74 5.41
C THR A 70 12.89 14.25 4.09
N LEU A 71 13.94 15.07 4.20
CA LEU A 71 14.70 15.56 3.07
C LEU A 71 15.68 14.51 2.51
N CYS A 72 15.93 13.45 3.29
CA CYS A 72 16.90 12.41 2.96
C CYS A 72 16.25 11.20 2.28
N ALA A 73 14.94 11.19 2.00
CA ALA A 73 14.28 10.04 1.40
C ALA A 73 13.70 10.32 0.01
N VAL A 74 13.86 9.35 -0.89
CA VAL A 74 13.34 9.39 -2.27
C VAL A 74 12.59 8.09 -2.56
N ASN A 75 11.31 8.21 -2.91
CA ASN A 75 10.52 7.11 -3.44
C ASN A 75 10.58 7.12 -4.98
N LEU A 76 11.11 6.06 -5.57
CA LEU A 76 11.16 5.87 -7.02
C LEU A 76 9.91 5.17 -7.56
N TYR A 77 8.98 4.78 -6.68
CA TYR A 77 7.67 4.31 -7.12
C TYR A 77 6.84 5.49 -7.64
N PRO A 78 6.05 5.31 -8.71
CA PRO A 78 5.20 6.38 -9.22
C PRO A 78 4.31 6.98 -8.14
N ASP A 79 4.14 8.29 -8.18
CA ASP A 79 3.29 9.00 -7.22
C ASP A 79 1.85 8.44 -7.21
N ALA A 80 1.27 8.33 -6.02
CA ALA A 80 -0.03 7.71 -5.84
C ALA A 80 -1.16 8.47 -6.55
N ASP A 81 -1.09 9.81 -6.61
CA ASP A 81 -2.08 10.63 -7.30
C ASP A 81 -1.93 10.54 -8.81
N VAL A 82 -0.70 10.41 -9.31
CA VAL A 82 -0.43 10.16 -10.73
C VAL A 82 -1.03 8.83 -11.17
N LEU A 83 -0.82 7.76 -10.39
CA LEU A 83 -1.42 6.44 -10.67
C LEU A 83 -2.95 6.48 -10.59
N GLY A 84 -3.52 7.16 -9.60
CA GLY A 84 -4.96 7.34 -9.49
C GLY A 84 -5.55 8.07 -10.70
N SER A 85 -4.82 9.06 -11.24
CA SER A 85 -5.23 9.79 -12.46
C SER A 85 -5.18 8.89 -13.68
N ALA A 86 -4.09 8.13 -13.85
CA ALA A 86 -3.95 7.19 -14.95
C ALA A 86 -5.06 6.13 -14.95
N LEU A 87 -5.48 5.65 -13.77
CA LEU A 87 -6.63 4.73 -13.65
C LEU A 87 -7.94 5.38 -14.13
N VAL A 88 -8.18 6.65 -13.77
CA VAL A 88 -9.34 7.41 -14.26
C VAL A 88 -9.29 7.52 -15.79
N ASP A 89 -8.15 7.86 -16.37
CA ASP A 89 -7.99 8.03 -17.81
C ASP A 89 -8.23 6.72 -18.58
N VAL A 90 -7.75 5.59 -18.05
CA VAL A 90 -8.01 4.26 -18.63
C VAL A 90 -9.49 3.91 -18.60
N VAL A 91 -10.18 4.12 -17.47
CA VAL A 91 -11.62 3.81 -17.35
C VAL A 91 -12.46 4.73 -18.24
N GLN A 92 -12.09 6.01 -18.35
CA GLN A 92 -12.77 6.97 -19.21
C GLN A 92 -12.56 6.68 -20.69
N SER A 93 -11.33 6.42 -21.12
CA SER A 93 -11.02 6.07 -22.52
C SER A 93 -11.67 4.76 -22.95
N ALA A 94 -11.87 3.83 -22.01
CA ALA A 94 -12.62 2.60 -22.25
C ALA A 94 -14.15 2.80 -22.27
N GLY A 95 -14.66 3.99 -21.92
CA GLY A 95 -16.09 4.33 -21.94
C GLY A 95 -16.91 3.65 -20.84
N TRP A 96 -16.30 3.25 -19.73
CA TRP A 96 -16.99 2.51 -18.67
C TRP A 96 -17.86 3.43 -17.81
N THR A 97 -19.17 3.22 -17.85
CA THR A 97 -20.17 3.96 -17.05
C THR A 97 -20.67 3.17 -15.84
N ALA A 98 -20.47 1.85 -15.85
CA ALA A 98 -20.76 0.94 -14.75
C ALA A 98 -19.72 -0.17 -14.69
N PHE A 99 -19.10 -0.39 -13.54
CA PHE A 99 -18.06 -1.40 -13.38
C PHE A 99 -17.90 -1.86 -11.92
N THR A 100 -17.19 -2.96 -11.75
CA THR A 100 -16.93 -3.56 -10.44
C THR A 100 -15.46 -3.50 -10.12
N ILE A 101 -15.13 -2.98 -8.94
CA ILE A 101 -13.77 -2.99 -8.41
C ILE A 101 -13.65 -4.16 -7.43
N VAL A 102 -12.70 -5.04 -7.71
CA VAL A 102 -12.33 -6.17 -6.86
C VAL A 102 -10.99 -5.83 -6.22
N TYR A 103 -10.95 -5.69 -4.88
CA TYR A 103 -9.74 -5.28 -4.16
C TYR A 103 -9.34 -6.30 -3.08
N TYR A 104 -8.04 -6.41 -2.82
CA TYR A 104 -7.49 -7.38 -1.87
C TYR A 104 -7.44 -6.85 -0.43
N ASP A 105 -6.87 -5.67 -0.23
CA ASP A 105 -6.62 -5.06 1.07
C ASP A 105 -7.14 -3.63 1.13
N ASP A 106 -7.10 -3.04 2.34
CA ASP A 106 -7.59 -1.68 2.54
C ASP A 106 -6.71 -0.66 1.78
N ASP A 107 -5.43 -0.97 1.57
CA ASP A 107 -4.52 -0.19 0.70
C ASP A 107 -5.04 -0.13 -0.75
N GLY A 108 -5.72 -1.17 -1.23
CA GLY A 108 -6.40 -1.19 -2.53
C GLY A 108 -7.45 -0.11 -2.69
N LEU A 109 -8.19 0.21 -1.62
CA LEU A 109 -9.18 1.29 -1.65
C LEU A 109 -8.52 2.66 -1.82
N TYR A 110 -7.36 2.87 -1.19
CA TYR A 110 -6.59 4.10 -1.36
C TYR A 110 -6.05 4.23 -2.80
N ARG A 111 -5.63 3.13 -3.43
CA ARG A 111 -5.19 3.13 -4.84
C ARG A 111 -6.29 3.55 -5.82
N VAL A 112 -7.54 3.15 -5.55
CA VAL A 112 -8.69 3.50 -6.40
C VAL A 112 -9.48 4.72 -5.92
N LYS A 113 -9.03 5.41 -4.87
CA LYS A 113 -9.76 6.54 -4.26
C LYS A 113 -10.15 7.60 -5.28
N LYS A 114 -9.19 8.04 -6.09
CA LYS A 114 -9.42 9.08 -7.12
C LYS A 114 -10.45 8.65 -8.17
N LEU A 115 -10.46 7.36 -8.51
CA LEU A 115 -11.45 6.76 -9.41
C LEU A 115 -12.85 6.78 -8.79
N LEU A 116 -12.96 6.41 -7.52
CA LEU A 116 -14.23 6.43 -6.77
C LEU A 116 -14.79 7.86 -6.64
N GLU A 117 -13.94 8.83 -6.32
CA GLU A 117 -14.32 10.25 -6.23
C GLU A 117 -14.80 10.78 -7.58
N THR A 118 -14.06 10.51 -8.67
CA THR A 118 -14.39 11.02 -10.00
C THR A 118 -15.69 10.42 -10.57
N HIS A 119 -15.90 9.10 -10.41
CA HIS A 119 -17.07 8.43 -10.96
C HIS A 119 -18.31 8.55 -10.06
N GLY A 120 -18.13 8.63 -8.74
CA GLY A 120 -19.23 8.83 -7.80
C GLY A 120 -20.00 10.13 -8.05
N SER A 121 -19.30 11.21 -8.44
CA SER A 121 -19.92 12.51 -8.73
C SER A 121 -20.73 12.55 -10.03
N ARG A 122 -20.52 11.59 -10.95
CA ARG A 122 -21.12 11.58 -12.30
C ARG A 122 -22.34 10.66 -12.42
N GLY A 123 -22.80 10.08 -11.32
CA GLY A 123 -23.92 9.11 -11.32
C GLY A 123 -23.56 7.76 -11.95
N HIS A 124 -22.27 7.47 -12.12
CA HIS A 124 -21.80 6.17 -12.60
C HIS A 124 -21.93 5.11 -11.50
N SER A 125 -22.25 3.88 -11.90
CA SER A 125 -22.44 2.77 -10.95
C SER A 125 -21.12 2.05 -10.70
N VAL A 126 -20.58 2.18 -9.49
CA VAL A 126 -19.36 1.47 -9.09
C VAL A 126 -19.67 0.51 -7.95
N VAL A 127 -19.41 -0.77 -8.16
CA VAL A 127 -19.62 -1.82 -7.15
C VAL A 127 -18.27 -2.23 -6.56
N LEU A 128 -18.14 -2.15 -5.23
CA LEU A 128 -16.94 -2.58 -4.50
C LEU A 128 -17.10 -4.02 -3.99
N ARG A 129 -16.09 -4.86 -4.25
CA ARG A 129 -16.04 -6.25 -3.76
C ARG A 129 -14.66 -6.57 -3.20
N ARG A 130 -14.58 -6.88 -1.91
CA ARG A 130 -13.34 -7.34 -1.26
C ARG A 130 -13.09 -8.82 -1.56
N LEU A 131 -11.84 -9.17 -1.86
CA LEU A 131 -11.41 -10.56 -1.93
C LEU A 131 -11.28 -11.16 -0.53
N PRO A 132 -11.72 -12.40 -0.31
CA PRO A 132 -11.58 -13.05 0.98
C PRO A 132 -10.12 -13.43 1.25
N VAL A 133 -9.74 -13.34 2.53
CA VAL A 133 -8.36 -13.59 3.00
C VAL A 133 -7.98 -15.08 2.94
N ASP A 134 -8.99 -15.96 2.91
CA ASP A 134 -8.82 -17.42 2.85
C ASP A 134 -8.30 -17.94 1.48
N GLY A 135 -8.14 -17.05 0.49
CA GLY A 135 -7.69 -17.39 -0.87
C GLY A 135 -8.78 -17.98 -1.77
N ASN A 136 -10.00 -18.17 -1.27
CA ASN A 136 -11.09 -18.74 -2.06
C ASN A 136 -11.87 -17.65 -2.81
N PHE A 137 -11.29 -17.18 -3.91
CA PHE A 137 -11.88 -16.10 -4.72
C PHE A 137 -13.10 -16.55 -5.55
N ARG A 138 -13.34 -17.86 -5.68
CA ARG A 138 -14.40 -18.41 -6.54
C ARG A 138 -15.79 -17.92 -6.16
N SER A 139 -16.03 -17.71 -4.87
CA SER A 139 -17.30 -17.21 -4.35
C SER A 139 -17.61 -15.80 -4.84
N VAL A 140 -16.61 -14.90 -4.84
CA VAL A 140 -16.72 -13.51 -5.31
C VAL A 140 -16.96 -13.46 -6.81
N PHE A 141 -16.13 -14.13 -7.60
CA PHE A 141 -16.29 -14.12 -9.06
C PHE A 141 -17.57 -14.82 -9.53
N ARG A 142 -18.06 -15.84 -8.79
CA ARG A 142 -19.38 -16.44 -9.07
C ARG A 142 -20.52 -15.44 -8.85
N ARG A 143 -20.42 -14.54 -7.86
CA ARG A 143 -21.41 -13.47 -7.64
C ARG A 143 -21.36 -12.44 -8.76
N ILE A 144 -20.17 -11.99 -9.15
CA ILE A 144 -19.94 -11.07 -10.29
C ILE A 144 -20.54 -11.66 -11.58
N LYS A 145 -20.26 -12.93 -11.86
CA LYS A 145 -20.83 -13.63 -13.02
C LYS A 145 -22.36 -13.66 -12.98
N LYS A 146 -22.97 -13.87 -11.80
CA LYS A 146 -24.42 -13.90 -11.63
C LYS A 146 -25.08 -12.53 -11.80
N SER A 147 -24.39 -11.45 -11.40
CA SER A 147 -24.87 -10.08 -11.59
C SER A 147 -24.67 -9.54 -13.01
N LYS A 148 -24.07 -10.34 -13.91
CA LYS A 148 -23.78 -9.96 -15.32
C LYS A 148 -22.90 -8.70 -15.45
N GLU A 149 -22.08 -8.44 -14.44
CA GLU A 149 -21.06 -7.39 -14.46
C GLU A 149 -19.94 -7.79 -15.44
N THR A 150 -19.70 -6.99 -16.48
CA THR A 150 -18.72 -7.29 -17.54
C THR A 150 -17.42 -6.50 -17.41
N PHE A 151 -17.46 -5.30 -16.83
CA PHE A 151 -16.30 -4.45 -16.60
C PHE A 151 -15.80 -4.62 -15.17
N ILE A 152 -14.58 -5.12 -15.04
CA ILE A 152 -13.99 -5.48 -13.76
C ILE A 152 -12.59 -4.87 -13.67
N LEU A 153 -12.38 -4.04 -12.66
CA LEU A 153 -11.05 -3.58 -12.25
C LEU A 153 -10.58 -4.47 -11.10
N ILE A 154 -9.39 -5.06 -11.25
CA ILE A 154 -8.81 -5.98 -10.26
C ILE A 154 -7.59 -5.32 -9.64
N ASP A 155 -7.62 -5.16 -8.33
CA ASP A 155 -6.52 -4.70 -7.51
C ASP A 155 -6.07 -5.83 -6.57
N VAL A 156 -4.88 -6.35 -6.84
CA VAL A 156 -4.25 -7.42 -6.05
C VAL A 156 -2.77 -7.11 -5.84
N PRO A 157 -2.19 -7.48 -4.68
CA PRO A 157 -0.77 -7.28 -4.44
C PRO A 157 0.08 -8.04 -5.46
N THR A 158 1.19 -7.43 -5.85
CA THR A 158 2.19 -7.97 -6.80
C THR A 158 3.28 -8.76 -6.08
#